data_AF-A0AB74LXW7-F1
#
_entry.id   AF-A0AB74LXW7-F1
#
_cell.length_a   1.000
_cell.length_b   1.000
_cell.length_c   1.000
_cell.angle_alpha   90.00
_cell.angle_beta   90.00
_cell.angle_gamma   90.00
#
_symmetry.space_group_name_H-M   'P 1'
#
loop_
_entity.id
_entity.type
_entity.pdbx_description
1 polymer ?
#
loop_
_entity_poly.entity_id
_entity_poly.type
_entity_poly.pdbx_seq_one_letter_code
_entity_poly.pdbx_strand_id
1 'polypeptide(L)'
;MPTMRTLIHSGSNDDRWFLCHGDDPADVFVFHEPNEPSGDSPSCVELAAFLASGCGLPEHYALMTMIGALVQAGHAGSAPPVRGSEATAAGAEPTPVEAAFLI
;
A
#
# COMPACT_ATOMS: atom_id res chain seq x y z
N MET A 1 -14.14 2.77 -21.37
CA MET A 1 -14.63 2.37 -20.03
C MET A 1 -13.40 2.08 -19.19
N PRO A 2 -13.31 2.53 -17.92
CA PRO A 2 -12.15 2.22 -17.10
C PRO A 2 -12.02 0.70 -16.97
N THR A 3 -10.86 0.19 -17.32
CA THR A 3 -10.57 -1.25 -17.32
C THR A 3 -10.21 -1.72 -15.91
N MET A 4 -9.75 -0.83 -15.03
CA MET A 4 -9.65 -1.03 -13.58
C MET A 4 -9.93 0.27 -12.83
N ARG A 5 -10.48 0.12 -11.62
CA ARG A 5 -10.68 1.19 -10.66
C ARG A 5 -10.28 0.73 -9.27
N THR A 6 -9.60 1.58 -8.52
CA THR A 6 -9.16 1.33 -7.14
C THR A 6 -9.73 2.41 -6.24
N LEU A 7 -10.40 2.04 -5.15
CA LEU A 7 -10.93 3.00 -4.19
C LEU A 7 -9.77 3.70 -3.47
N ILE A 8 -9.75 5.02 -3.53
CA ILE A 8 -8.78 5.87 -2.81
C ILE A 8 -9.37 6.32 -1.47
N HIS A 9 -10.60 6.82 -1.50
CA HIS A 9 -11.26 7.40 -0.33
C HIS A 9 -12.77 7.14 -0.37
N SER A 10 -13.34 6.86 0.79
CA SER A 10 -14.80 6.77 1.01
C SER A 10 -15.16 7.68 2.18
N GLY A 11 -15.82 8.80 1.88
CA GLY A 11 -16.27 9.79 2.86
C GLY A 11 -17.58 9.38 3.55
N SER A 12 -17.97 10.11 4.60
CA SER A 12 -19.12 9.78 5.46
C SER A 12 -20.50 9.84 4.79
N ASN A 13 -20.61 10.32 3.56
CA ASN A 13 -21.90 10.49 2.89
C ASN A 13 -22.14 9.51 1.73
N ASP A 14 -21.30 8.48 1.58
CA ASP A 14 -21.12 7.62 0.38
C ASP A 14 -20.16 8.19 -0.68
N ASP A 15 -19.46 9.29 -0.36
CA ASP A 15 -18.69 10.04 -1.36
C ASP A 15 -17.46 9.24 -1.71
N ARG A 16 -17.38 8.74 -2.94
CA ARG A 16 -16.34 7.77 -3.32
C ARG A 16 -15.42 8.37 -4.36
N TRP A 17 -14.13 8.23 -4.07
CA TRP A 17 -13.06 8.64 -4.95
C TRP A 17 -12.27 7.42 -5.40
N PHE A 18 -12.12 7.25 -6.70
CA PHE A 18 -11.42 6.13 -7.30
C PHE A 18 -10.25 6.60 -8.15
N LEU A 19 -9.15 5.85 -8.13
CA LEU A 19 -8.12 5.93 -9.13
C LEU A 19 -8.49 4.96 -10.25
N CYS A 20 -8.69 5.47 -11.44
CA CYS A 20 -9.06 4.69 -12.60
C CYS A 20 -7.90 4.65 -13.59
N HIS A 21 -7.75 3.50 -14.25
CA HIS A 21 -6.92 3.42 -15.44
C HIS A 21 -7.82 3.22 -16.67
N GLY A 22 -7.45 3.90 -17.76
CA GLY A 22 -8.00 3.70 -19.08
C GLY A 22 -7.39 2.49 -19.78
N ASP A 23 -7.61 2.43 -21.08
CA ASP A 23 -7.10 1.36 -21.94
C ASP A 23 -5.59 1.53 -22.19
N ASP A 24 -5.13 2.78 -22.22
CA ASP A 24 -3.70 3.11 -22.31
C ASP A 24 -3.06 3.12 -20.92
N PRO A 25 -1.85 2.55 -20.75
CA PRO A 25 -1.15 2.56 -19.46
C PRO A 25 -0.83 3.96 -18.91
N ALA A 26 -0.79 4.99 -19.75
CA ALA A 26 -0.62 6.38 -19.35
C ALA A 26 -1.94 7.10 -19.07
N ASP A 27 -3.09 6.50 -19.41
CA ASP A 27 -4.42 7.07 -19.16
C ASP A 27 -4.85 6.78 -17.73
N VAL A 28 -4.43 7.63 -16.80
CA VAL A 28 -4.78 7.51 -15.37
C VAL A 28 -5.50 8.77 -14.92
N PHE A 29 -6.68 8.58 -14.32
CA PHE A 29 -7.54 9.69 -13.88
C PHE A 29 -8.22 9.35 -12.56
N VAL A 30 -8.70 10.39 -11.88
CA VAL A 30 -9.49 10.27 -10.66
C VAL A 30 -10.98 10.33 -11.04
N PHE A 31 -11.75 9.35 -10.59
CA PHE A 31 -13.20 9.34 -10.76
C PHE A 31 -13.86 9.68 -9.43
N HIS A 32 -14.67 10.72 -9.44
CA HIS A 32 -15.49 11.13 -8.32
C HIS A 32 -16.91 10.63 -8.52
N GLU A 33 -17.36 9.80 -7.59
CA GLU A 33 -18.74 9.33 -7.51
C GLU A 33 -19.41 10.00 -6.31
N PRO A 34 -20.17 11.10 -6.56
CA PRO A 34 -20.87 11.80 -5.52
C PRO A 34 -22.06 10.99 -5.01
N ASN A 35 -22.58 11.44 -3.88
CA ASN A 35 -23.72 10.80 -3.22
C ASN A 35 -25.01 11.07 -3.97
N GLU A 36 -25.88 10.06 -4.06
CA GLU A 36 -27.25 10.20 -4.58
C GLU A 36 -28.00 11.45 -4.07
N PRO A 37 -27.93 11.82 -2.76
CA PRO A 37 -28.59 13.05 -2.28
C PRO A 37 -27.91 14.37 -2.70
N SER A 38 -26.66 14.36 -3.18
CA SER A 38 -25.95 15.58 -3.57
C SER A 38 -26.38 16.09 -4.95
N GLY A 39 -26.98 15.22 -5.78
CA GLY A 39 -27.43 15.59 -7.13
C GLY A 39 -26.30 15.94 -8.11
N ASP A 40 -25.05 15.86 -7.66
CA ASP A 40 -23.87 16.03 -8.48
C ASP A 40 -23.71 14.86 -9.44
N SER A 41 -23.25 15.16 -10.65
CA SER A 41 -22.95 14.13 -11.64
C SER A 41 -21.57 13.54 -11.35
N PRO A 42 -21.39 12.21 -11.54
CA PRO A 42 -20.07 11.62 -11.49
C PRO A 42 -19.12 12.34 -12.44
N SER A 43 -17.91 12.62 -11.98
CA SER A 43 -16.94 13.42 -12.73
C SER A 43 -15.59 12.71 -12.86
N CYS A 44 -14.95 12.88 -14.01
CA CYS A 44 -13.58 12.45 -14.26
C CYS A 44 -12.67 13.66 -14.15
N VAL A 45 -11.63 13.55 -13.33
CA VAL A 45 -10.62 14.58 -13.14
C VAL A 45 -9.27 14.00 -13.56
N GLU A 46 -8.55 14.69 -14.42
CA GLU A 46 -7.19 14.28 -14.78
C GLU A 46 -6.30 14.19 -13.53
N LEU A 47 -5.49 13.13 -13.43
CA LEU A 47 -4.67 12.90 -12.24
C LEU A 47 -3.73 14.09 -11.97
N ALA A 48 -3.10 14.65 -13.01
CA ALA A 48 -2.21 15.80 -12.86
C ALA A 48 -2.96 17.04 -12.32
N ALA A 49 -4.18 17.29 -12.81
CA ALA A 49 -5.00 18.40 -12.35
C ALA A 49 -5.44 18.20 -10.89
N PHE A 50 -5.87 16.99 -10.52
CA PHE A 50 -6.26 16.63 -9.16
C PHE A 50 -5.11 16.82 -8.16
N LEU A 51 -3.90 16.42 -8.55
CA LEU A 51 -2.70 16.59 -7.72
C LEU A 51 -2.33 18.07 -7.53
N ALA A 52 -2.54 18.90 -8.57
CA ALA A 52 -2.22 20.32 -8.56
C ALA A 52 -3.25 21.18 -7.80
N SER A 53 -4.53 20.80 -7.79
CA SER A 53 -5.62 21.64 -7.28
C SER A 53 -5.97 21.42 -5.80
N GLY A 54 -5.64 20.26 -5.23
CA GLY A 54 -6.27 19.74 -4.01
C GLY A 54 -5.43 19.74 -2.73
N CYS A 55 -4.56 20.72 -2.49
CA CYS A 55 -3.75 20.71 -1.25
C CYS A 55 -4.62 20.81 0.02
N GLY A 56 -4.66 19.75 0.82
CA GLY A 56 -5.25 19.75 2.17
C GLY A 56 -6.63 19.08 2.28
N LEU A 57 -7.17 18.53 1.19
CA LEU A 57 -8.42 17.76 1.22
C LEU A 57 -8.14 16.29 1.62
N PRO A 58 -9.06 15.62 2.35
CA PRO A 58 -8.86 14.25 2.82
C PRO A 58 -8.67 13.24 1.67
N GLU A 59 -9.36 13.42 0.55
CA GLU A 59 -9.22 12.61 -0.66
C GLU A 59 -7.82 12.76 -1.30
N HIS A 60 -7.25 13.97 -1.26
CA HIS A 60 -5.89 14.23 -1.74
C HIS A 60 -4.85 13.54 -0.86
N TYR A 61 -5.00 13.65 0.46
CA TYR A 61 -4.13 12.96 1.41
C TYR A 61 -4.22 11.43 1.28
N ALA A 62 -5.42 10.89 1.04
CA ALA A 62 -5.62 9.47 0.81
C ALA A 62 -4.90 8.99 -0.46
N LEU A 63 -4.97 9.76 -1.55
CA LEU A 63 -4.22 9.48 -2.77
C LEU A 63 -2.71 9.51 -2.54
N MET A 64 -2.20 10.52 -1.84
CA MET A 64 -0.78 10.62 -1.48
C MET A 64 -0.33 9.41 -0.65
N THR A 65 -1.14 8.98 0.30
CA THR A 65 -0.87 7.80 1.13
C THR A 65 -0.80 6.53 0.29
N MET A 66 -1.72 6.36 -0.66
CA MET A 66 -1.72 5.22 -1.58
C MET A 66 -0.47 5.21 -2.47
N ILE A 67 -0.08 6.36 -3.03
CA ILE A 67 1.17 6.48 -3.82
C ILE A 67 2.38 6.14 -2.95
N GLY A 68 2.43 6.63 -1.70
CA GLY A 68 3.48 6.28 -0.75
C GLY A 68 3.57 4.77 -0.51
N ALA A 69 2.42 4.09 -0.33
CA ALA A 69 2.39 2.64 -0.16
C ALA A 69 2.92 1.87 -1.38
N LEU A 70 2.64 2.35 -2.61
CA LEU A 70 3.17 1.77 -3.84
C LEU A 70 4.69 1.89 -3.94
N VAL A 71 5.24 3.05 -3.57
CA VAL A 71 6.70 3.27 -3.50
C VAL A 71 7.35 2.28 -2.52
N GLN A 72 6.77 2.14 -1.32
CA GLN A 72 7.28 1.22 -0.31
C GLN A 72 7.23 -0.25 -0.79
N ALA A 73 6.15 -0.66 -1.44
CA ALA A 73 6.02 -2.01 -2.00
C ALA A 73 7.07 -2.29 -3.09
N GLY A 74 7.35 -1.32 -3.96
CA GLY A 74 8.41 -1.43 -4.97
C GLY A 74 9.79 -1.64 -4.36
N HIS A 75 10.11 -0.96 -3.25
CA HIS A 75 11.37 -1.16 -2.53
C HIS A 75 11.43 -2.50 -1.78
N ALA A 76 10.31 -2.93 -1.17
CA ALA A 76 10.24 -4.23 -0.49
C ALA A 76 10.41 -5.41 -1.45
N GLY A 77 9.88 -5.31 -2.67
CA GLY A 77 10.08 -6.30 -3.74
C GLY A 77 11.51 -6.35 -4.27
N SER A 78 12.32 -5.31 -4.02
CA SER A 78 13.72 -5.23 -4.42
C SER A 78 14.71 -5.58 -3.29
N ALA A 79 14.24 -5.85 -2.07
CA ALA A 79 15.11 -6.28 -0.98
C ALA A 79 15.56 -7.74 -1.23
N PRO A 80 16.88 -8.04 -1.24
CA PRO A 80 17.33 -9.42 -1.34
C PRO A 80 16.83 -10.22 -0.14
N PRO A 81 16.47 -11.52 -0.32
CA PRO A 81 16.04 -12.34 0.80
C PRO A 81 17.23 -12.45 1.77
N VAL A 82 17.08 -11.88 2.97
CA VAL A 82 18.02 -12.11 4.07
C VAL A 82 17.89 -13.58 4.48
N ARG A 83 18.67 -14.44 3.82
CA ARG A 83 18.93 -15.79 4.29
C ARG A 83 19.87 -15.69 5.46
N GLY A 84 19.37 -15.94 6.66
CA GLY A 84 20.21 -15.85 7.86
C GLY A 84 19.50 -16.12 9.17
N SER A 85 18.67 -17.17 9.24
CA SER A 85 18.30 -17.80 10.51
C SER A 85 18.45 -19.31 10.38
N GLU A 86 19.64 -19.75 9.98
CA GLU A 86 20.08 -21.12 10.21
C GLU A 86 20.54 -21.20 11.67
N ALA A 87 19.58 -21.36 12.60
CA ALA A 87 19.87 -21.87 13.92
C ALA A 87 20.10 -23.39 13.79
N THR A 88 21.24 -23.76 13.20
CA THR A 88 21.80 -25.10 13.29
C THR A 88 22.36 -25.26 14.70
N ALA A 89 21.48 -25.70 15.61
CA ALA A 89 21.89 -26.30 16.88
C ALA A 89 22.39 -27.72 16.58
N ALA A 90 23.57 -27.79 15.97
CA ALA A 90 24.36 -29.01 15.88
C ALA A 90 24.85 -29.38 17.29
N GLY A 91 24.78 -30.69 17.57
CA GLY A 91 24.88 -31.25 18.90
C GLY A 91 26.15 -30.87 19.67
N ALA A 92 25.96 -30.66 20.97
CA ALA A 92 26.96 -30.95 21.96
C ALA A 92 26.31 -31.93 22.96
N GLU A 93 26.52 -33.23 22.72
CA GLU A 93 26.43 -34.24 23.77
C GLU A 93 27.43 -33.86 24.88
N PRO A 94 27.02 -33.74 26.16
CA PRO A 94 27.99 -33.72 27.24
C PRO A 94 28.46 -35.16 27.51
N THR A 95 29.71 -35.44 27.19
CA THR A 95 30.43 -36.64 27.64
C THR A 95 30.53 -36.63 29.18
N PRO A 96 30.19 -37.74 29.89
CA PRO A 96 30.42 -37.83 31.31
C PRO A 96 31.82 -38.39 31.53
N VAL A 97 32.77 -37.54 31.97
CA VAL A 97 34.04 -38.03 32.50
C VAL A 97 34.42 -37.26 33.76
N GLU A 98 34.26 -37.96 34.88
CA GLU A 98 35.10 -37.95 36.09
C GLU A 98 35.92 -36.68 36.38
N ALA A 99 35.55 -36.00 37.47
CA ALA A 99 36.55 -35.60 38.48
C ALA A 99 35.89 -35.55 39.87
N ALA A 100 36.32 -36.47 40.70
CA ALA A 100 35.98 -36.59 42.10
C ALA A 100 36.52 -35.44 42.97
N PHE A 101 35.89 -35.31 44.14
CA PHE A 101 36.50 -35.07 45.45
C PHE A 101 36.72 -33.62 45.94
N LEU A 102 35.87 -33.23 46.89
CA LEU A 102 36.03 -32.40 48.12
C LEU A 102 34.62 -31.87 48.40
N ILE A 103 33.92 -32.22 49.48
CA ILE A 103 34.26 -32.08 50.91
C ILE A 103 33.48 -33.13 51.71
#